data_AF-A0A2N0UMT5-F1
#
_entry.id   AF-A0A2N0UMT5-F1
#
_cell.length_a   1.000
_cell.length_b   1.000
_cell.length_c   1.000
_cell.angle_alpha   90.00
_cell.angle_beta   90.00
_cell.angle_gamma   90.00
#
_symmetry.space_group_name_H-M   'P 1'
#
loop_
_entity.id
_entity.type
_entity.pdbx_description
1 polymer ?
#
loop_
_entity_poly.entity_id
_entity_poly.type
_entity_poly.pdbx_seq_one_letter_code
_entity_poly.pdbx_strand_id
1 'polypeptide(L)'
;MKKTYCLKSLKRFSGLLLSVFLIIISTFQISAASYETDGFVYSVSDGNASVTGYKGDKTEIVLPLKLQSWSVSEISDFAFVGKTAITSVRLNEARYLRRIGTDSFYGCTSLESISIPIWVRDFGAAVFQNCTSLKSVTFNCVPSKITDQMFYNCTSLDKVYLPAGTSAIGKSAFAECKSLSEVYIPTSVTSIASNAFRNSPNVTIKGSYGSYAEEYAKANNIPFNGISNYKIGDVNMDGNIDISDATLAQKYVVGIVELSAEQKHLADYNSDSNITVVDATQIQKFIVHLN
;
A
#
# COMPACT_ATOMS: atom_id res chain seq x y z
N MET A 1 -67.39 -30.40 28.10
CA MET A 1 -67.40 -29.48 26.93
C MET A 1 -66.52 -30.07 25.85
N LYS A 2 -67.09 -30.24 24.65
CA LYS A 2 -66.50 -30.23 23.28
C LYS A 2 -64.99 -30.53 23.13
N LYS A 3 -64.45 -31.33 22.20
CA LYS A 3 -64.86 -32.13 21.03
C LYS A 3 -63.57 -32.93 20.68
N THR A 4 -63.58 -34.25 20.43
CA THR A 4 -63.56 -34.88 19.08
C THR A 4 -62.44 -34.31 18.17
N TYR A 5 -61.49 -35.06 17.60
CA TYR A 5 -61.67 -36.22 16.71
C TYR A 5 -60.43 -37.12 16.61
N CYS A 6 -60.71 -38.42 16.57
CA CYS A 6 -59.90 -39.48 16.01
C CYS A 6 -60.17 -39.58 14.49
N LEU A 7 -59.09 -39.82 13.72
CA LEU A 7 -59.01 -40.47 12.40
C LEU A 7 -60.07 -40.15 11.32
N LYS A 8 -59.64 -39.46 10.26
CA LYS A 8 -60.05 -39.79 8.88
C LYS A 8 -58.82 -40.06 8.03
N SER A 9 -58.90 -41.19 7.35
CA SER A 9 -57.88 -41.78 6.51
C SER A 9 -57.69 -41.05 5.18
N LEU A 10 -56.47 -41.21 4.65
CA LEU A 10 -56.07 -41.32 3.25
C LEU A 10 -56.78 -40.44 2.19
N LYS A 11 -55.98 -39.56 1.56
CA LYS A 11 -55.63 -39.65 0.12
C LYS A 11 -54.40 -38.78 -0.20
N ARG A 12 -53.53 -39.36 -1.04
CA ARG A 12 -52.19 -38.94 -1.50
C ARG A 12 -52.16 -37.57 -2.20
N PHE A 13 -51.04 -36.86 -2.13
CA PHE A 13 -50.35 -36.08 -3.21
C PHE A 13 -49.07 -35.47 -2.58
N SER A 14 -47.91 -36.14 -2.69
CA SER A 14 -46.79 -35.83 -3.61
C SER A 14 -45.95 -34.58 -3.25
N GLY A 15 -44.67 -34.81 -2.91
CA GLY A 15 -43.57 -33.88 -3.22
C GLY A 15 -43.03 -33.00 -2.09
N LEU A 16 -42.15 -33.55 -1.25
CA LEU A 16 -40.87 -32.92 -0.85
C LEU A 16 -40.06 -33.94 -0.04
N LEU A 17 -38.96 -34.45 -0.59
CA LEU A 17 -38.03 -35.29 0.16
C LEU A 17 -37.22 -34.42 1.11
N LEU A 18 -37.69 -34.35 2.36
CA LEU A 18 -36.89 -34.06 3.53
C LEU A 18 -36.08 -35.34 3.83
N SER A 19 -34.78 -35.37 3.53
CA SER A 19 -33.89 -36.46 3.98
C SER A 19 -32.68 -35.86 4.69
N VAL A 20 -32.78 -35.68 6.01
CA VAL A 20 -32.21 -36.57 7.04
C VAL A 20 -30.75 -36.20 7.33
N PHE A 21 -30.60 -35.45 8.42
CA PHE A 21 -29.34 -35.21 9.13
C PHE A 21 -28.98 -36.51 9.86
N LEU A 22 -27.90 -37.18 9.45
CA LEU A 22 -27.37 -38.35 10.17
C LEU A 22 -25.91 -38.06 10.52
N ILE A 23 -25.73 -37.77 11.81
CA ILE A 23 -24.45 -37.54 12.46
C ILE A 23 -23.72 -38.88 12.54
N ILE A 24 -22.61 -39.02 11.83
CA ILE A 24 -21.61 -40.06 12.08
C ILE A 24 -20.38 -39.35 12.66
N ILE A 25 -20.23 -39.46 13.98
CA ILE A 25 -18.97 -39.13 14.67
C ILE A 25 -18.01 -40.27 14.36
N SER A 26 -17.24 -40.10 13.30
CA SER A 26 -15.98 -40.82 13.09
C SER A 26 -14.86 -39.78 13.26
N THR A 27 -13.74 -40.19 13.83
CA THR A 27 -12.58 -39.35 14.10
C THR A 27 -12.10 -38.66 12.83
N PHE A 28 -12.58 -37.42 12.62
CA PHE A 28 -12.15 -36.58 11.52
C PHE A 28 -10.75 -36.07 11.83
N GLN A 29 -9.76 -36.56 11.09
CA GLN A 29 -8.67 -35.68 10.71
C GLN A 29 -9.31 -34.47 10.04
N ILE A 30 -9.14 -33.27 10.61
CA ILE A 30 -9.56 -32.03 9.97
C ILE A 30 -8.60 -31.79 8.80
N SER A 31 -8.85 -32.48 7.69
CA SER A 31 -8.43 -31.98 6.39
C SER A 31 -9.26 -30.73 6.15
N ALA A 32 -8.62 -29.58 5.97
CA ALA A 32 -9.31 -28.38 5.53
C ALA A 32 -10.14 -28.72 4.28
N ALA A 33 -11.46 -28.52 4.34
CA ALA A 33 -12.30 -28.73 3.17
C ALA A 33 -11.92 -27.68 2.11
N SER A 34 -11.51 -28.14 0.93
CA SER A 34 -11.29 -27.26 -0.22
C SER A 34 -12.61 -27.07 -0.97
N TYR A 35 -13.01 -25.83 -1.21
CA TYR A 35 -14.22 -25.49 -1.97
C TYR A 35 -13.81 -24.87 -3.31
N GLU A 36 -14.55 -25.16 -4.38
CA GLU A 36 -14.33 -24.57 -5.69
C GLU A 36 -15.65 -24.01 -6.25
N THR A 37 -15.68 -22.72 -6.57
CA THR A 37 -16.85 -22.05 -7.18
C THR A 37 -16.41 -20.82 -7.96
N ASP A 38 -17.04 -20.58 -9.11
CA ASP A 38 -16.73 -19.46 -10.02
C ASP A 38 -15.23 -19.33 -10.38
N GLY A 39 -14.54 -20.48 -10.45
CA GLY A 39 -13.12 -20.56 -10.71
C GLY A 39 -12.23 -20.22 -9.50
N PHE A 40 -12.77 -19.83 -8.35
CA PHE A 40 -11.99 -19.65 -7.13
C PHE A 40 -11.91 -20.94 -6.34
N VAL A 41 -10.74 -21.18 -5.74
CA VAL A 41 -10.48 -22.26 -4.79
C VAL A 41 -10.35 -21.65 -3.41
N TYR A 42 -11.00 -22.25 -2.42
CA TYR A 42 -11.03 -21.76 -1.05
C TYR A 42 -10.64 -22.83 -0.05
N SER A 43 -10.07 -22.39 1.07
CA SER A 43 -10.09 -23.11 2.34
C SER A 43 -10.97 -22.37 3.34
N VAL A 44 -11.57 -23.10 4.28
CA VAL A 44 -12.34 -22.51 5.37
C VAL A 44 -11.73 -22.92 6.71
N SER A 45 -11.46 -21.93 7.55
CA SER A 45 -10.97 -22.11 8.92
C SER A 45 -11.54 -21.00 9.81
N ASP A 46 -11.89 -21.34 11.06
CA ASP A 46 -12.37 -20.37 12.07
C ASP A 46 -13.48 -19.43 11.59
N GLY A 47 -14.40 -19.95 10.78
CA GLY A 47 -15.54 -19.17 10.26
C GLY A 47 -15.19 -18.17 9.15
N ASN A 48 -13.98 -18.24 8.57
CA ASN A 48 -13.57 -17.41 7.46
C ASN A 48 -13.16 -18.25 6.25
N ALA A 49 -13.34 -17.69 5.07
CA ALA A 49 -12.88 -18.27 3.81
C ALA A 49 -11.61 -17.55 3.33
N SER A 50 -10.63 -18.33 2.91
CA SER A 50 -9.39 -17.83 2.28
C SER A 50 -9.37 -18.28 0.82
N VAL A 51 -9.11 -17.37 -0.11
CA VAL A 51 -8.91 -17.71 -1.53
C VAL A 51 -7.52 -18.28 -1.68
N THR A 52 -7.41 -19.59 -1.90
CA THR A 52 -6.14 -20.31 -2.03
C THR A 52 -5.72 -20.52 -3.46
N GLY A 53 -6.60 -20.24 -4.43
CA GLY A 53 -6.30 -20.38 -5.84
C GLY A 53 -7.35 -19.77 -6.74
N TYR A 54 -6.97 -19.49 -7.98
CA TYR A 54 -7.88 -19.17 -9.07
C TYR A 54 -7.61 -20.11 -10.26
N LYS A 55 -8.63 -20.82 -10.71
CA LYS A 55 -8.62 -21.73 -11.87
C LYS A 55 -9.46 -21.20 -13.04
N GLY A 56 -10.20 -20.11 -12.84
CA GLY A 56 -10.97 -19.48 -13.90
C GLY A 56 -10.09 -18.79 -14.96
N ASP A 57 -10.78 -18.26 -15.96
CA ASP A 57 -10.25 -17.66 -17.18
C ASP A 57 -10.68 -16.19 -17.38
N LYS A 58 -11.38 -15.60 -16.41
CA LYS A 58 -11.79 -14.20 -16.48
C LYS A 58 -10.58 -13.27 -16.43
N THR A 59 -10.62 -12.23 -17.23
CA THR A 59 -9.62 -11.14 -17.26
C THR A 59 -9.89 -10.10 -16.17
N GLU A 60 -11.16 -9.93 -15.79
CA GLU A 60 -11.59 -9.04 -14.72
C GLU A 60 -12.06 -9.87 -13.52
N ILE A 61 -11.34 -9.74 -12.41
CA ILE A 61 -11.63 -10.47 -11.18
C ILE A 61 -12.40 -9.56 -10.24
N VAL A 62 -13.54 -10.07 -9.75
CA VAL A 62 -14.23 -9.50 -8.60
C VAL A 62 -14.08 -10.47 -7.45
N LEU A 63 -13.36 -10.05 -6.40
CA LEU A 63 -13.13 -10.93 -5.26
C LEU A 63 -14.46 -11.12 -4.49
N PRO A 64 -14.94 -12.35 -4.28
CA PRO A 64 -16.23 -12.56 -3.62
C PRO A 64 -16.23 -12.06 -2.18
N LEU A 65 -17.34 -11.48 -1.73
CA LEU A 65 -17.49 -11.03 -0.34
C LEU A 65 -17.59 -12.22 0.62
N LYS A 66 -18.24 -13.30 0.19
CA LYS A 66 -18.50 -14.50 0.99
C LYS A 66 -18.39 -15.77 0.16
N LEU A 67 -18.00 -16.85 0.83
CA LEU A 67 -18.31 -18.21 0.42
C LEU A 67 -19.40 -18.73 1.36
N GLN A 68 -20.63 -18.86 0.86
CA GLN A 68 -21.79 -19.22 1.70
C GLN A 68 -21.96 -18.24 2.89
N SER A 69 -21.85 -18.72 4.13
CA SER A 69 -21.92 -17.90 5.35
C SER A 69 -20.57 -17.30 5.76
N TRP A 70 -19.46 -17.78 5.21
CA TRP A 70 -18.11 -17.38 5.59
C TRP A 70 -17.68 -16.13 4.83
N SER A 71 -17.09 -15.18 5.55
CA SER A 71 -16.53 -13.99 4.93
C SER A 71 -15.20 -14.31 4.26
N VAL A 72 -14.97 -13.78 3.06
CA VAL A 72 -13.64 -13.88 2.44
C VAL A 72 -12.72 -12.89 3.13
N SER A 73 -11.77 -13.41 3.90
CA SER A 73 -10.86 -12.59 4.72
C SER A 73 -9.42 -12.59 4.25
N GLU A 74 -9.08 -13.45 3.30
CA GLU A 74 -7.69 -13.63 2.87
C GLU A 74 -7.64 -14.00 1.38
N ILE A 75 -6.68 -13.40 0.68
CA ILE A 75 -6.09 -13.99 -0.51
C ILE A 75 -4.81 -14.67 -0.02
N SER A 76 -4.76 -15.99 -0.07
CA SER A 76 -3.63 -16.74 0.47
C SER A 76 -2.42 -16.65 -0.45
N ASP A 77 -1.31 -17.16 0.08
CA ASP A 77 -0.06 -17.26 -0.66
C ASP A 77 -0.30 -18.00 -1.99
N PHE A 78 0.31 -17.50 -3.07
CA PHE A 78 0.25 -18.06 -4.42
C PHE A 78 -1.12 -18.06 -5.15
N ALA A 79 -2.18 -17.47 -4.58
CA ALA A 79 -3.55 -17.66 -5.08
C ALA A 79 -3.80 -17.32 -6.56
N PHE A 80 -3.12 -16.32 -7.12
CA PHE A 80 -3.22 -15.89 -8.52
C PHE A 80 -1.88 -15.98 -9.28
N VAL A 81 -0.93 -16.80 -8.83
CA VAL A 81 0.38 -16.93 -9.49
C VAL A 81 0.25 -17.25 -10.97
N GLY A 82 0.97 -16.49 -11.78
CA GLY A 82 1.08 -16.69 -13.23
C GLY A 82 -0.22 -16.47 -13.99
N LYS A 83 -1.22 -15.78 -13.40
CA LYS A 83 -2.47 -15.45 -14.09
C LYS A 83 -2.28 -14.27 -15.04
N THR A 84 -1.59 -14.54 -16.13
CA THR A 84 -1.19 -13.57 -17.15
C THR A 84 -2.37 -12.95 -17.91
N ALA A 85 -3.57 -13.51 -17.85
CA ALA A 85 -4.76 -12.94 -18.50
C ALA A 85 -5.50 -11.90 -17.64
N ILE A 86 -5.23 -11.84 -16.32
CA ILE A 86 -5.93 -10.90 -15.44
C ILE A 86 -5.44 -9.48 -15.70
N THR A 87 -6.36 -8.59 -16.06
CA THR A 87 -6.10 -7.16 -16.31
C THR A 87 -6.52 -6.27 -15.16
N SER A 88 -7.53 -6.68 -14.38
CA SER A 88 -8.01 -5.94 -13.22
C SER A 88 -8.52 -6.85 -12.10
N VAL A 89 -8.36 -6.39 -10.86
CA VAL A 89 -8.84 -7.08 -9.65
C VAL A 89 -9.58 -6.09 -8.74
N ARG A 90 -10.88 -6.30 -8.56
CA ARG A 90 -11.76 -5.50 -7.70
C ARG A 90 -11.83 -6.15 -6.30
N LEU A 91 -11.10 -5.56 -5.36
CA LEU A 91 -11.01 -6.01 -3.96
C LEU A 91 -12.01 -5.31 -3.03
N ASN A 92 -12.61 -4.20 -3.46
CA ASN A 92 -13.47 -3.34 -2.64
C ASN A 92 -14.79 -4.00 -2.21
N GLU A 93 -15.19 -5.09 -2.87
CA GLU A 93 -16.38 -5.85 -2.49
C GLU A 93 -16.13 -6.75 -1.27
N ALA A 94 -14.89 -7.21 -1.06
CA ALA A 94 -14.51 -8.09 0.05
C ALA A 94 -14.18 -7.30 1.33
N ARG A 95 -15.19 -6.75 2.00
CA ARG A 95 -15.06 -5.88 3.20
C ARG A 95 -14.32 -6.51 4.39
N TYR A 96 -14.21 -7.84 4.40
CA TYR A 96 -13.54 -8.60 5.44
C TYR A 96 -12.13 -9.03 5.07
N LEU A 97 -11.62 -8.68 3.88
CA LEU A 97 -10.25 -8.93 3.48
C LEU A 97 -9.29 -8.29 4.49
N ARG A 98 -8.38 -9.07 5.08
CA ARG A 98 -7.37 -8.61 6.04
C ARG A 98 -5.97 -8.84 5.51
N ARG A 99 -5.78 -9.89 4.74
CA ARG A 99 -4.46 -10.33 4.27
C ARG A 99 -4.43 -10.57 2.77
N ILE A 100 -3.33 -10.15 2.16
CA ILE A 100 -2.93 -10.52 0.80
C ILE A 100 -1.59 -11.25 0.91
N GLY A 101 -1.58 -12.55 0.59
CA GLY A 101 -0.50 -13.47 0.85
C GLY A 101 0.73 -13.29 -0.04
N THR A 102 1.79 -14.00 0.34
CA THR A 102 3.08 -14.01 -0.35
C THR A 102 2.90 -14.50 -1.78
N ASP A 103 3.54 -13.83 -2.73
CA ASP A 103 3.48 -14.17 -4.17
C ASP A 103 2.04 -14.26 -4.74
N SER A 104 1.02 -13.74 -4.04
CA SER A 104 -0.38 -13.99 -4.41
C SER A 104 -0.76 -13.48 -5.80
N PHE A 105 -0.11 -12.44 -6.33
CA PHE A 105 -0.25 -11.98 -7.72
C PHE A 105 1.07 -12.06 -8.51
N TYR A 106 2.02 -12.90 -8.08
CA TYR A 106 3.29 -13.06 -8.79
C TYR A 106 3.05 -13.40 -10.26
N GLY A 107 3.67 -12.64 -11.17
CA GLY A 107 3.61 -12.91 -12.61
C GLY A 107 2.21 -12.68 -13.23
N CYS A 108 1.33 -11.89 -12.61
CA CYS A 108 0.13 -11.37 -13.26
C CYS A 108 0.51 -10.29 -14.28
N THR A 109 1.15 -10.68 -15.38
CA THR A 109 1.84 -9.76 -16.31
C THR A 109 0.92 -8.77 -17.03
N SER A 110 -0.39 -9.02 -17.09
CA SER A 110 -1.37 -8.09 -17.71
C SER A 110 -2.12 -7.22 -16.71
N LEU A 111 -1.89 -7.38 -15.40
CA LEU A 111 -2.58 -6.58 -14.38
C LEU A 111 -2.12 -5.13 -14.50
N GLU A 112 -3.03 -4.22 -14.83
CA GLU A 112 -2.66 -2.83 -15.14
C GLU A 112 -2.73 -1.89 -13.93
N SER A 113 -3.69 -2.13 -13.04
CA SER A 113 -3.86 -1.33 -11.83
C SER A 113 -4.49 -2.15 -10.72
N ILE A 114 -4.22 -1.77 -9.47
CA ILE A 114 -4.89 -2.34 -8.33
C ILE A 114 -5.18 -1.29 -7.25
N SER A 115 -6.38 -1.34 -6.69
CA SER A 115 -6.81 -0.50 -5.58
C SER A 115 -6.98 -1.37 -4.33
N ILE A 116 -6.09 -1.18 -3.37
CA ILE A 116 -6.08 -1.93 -2.12
C ILE A 116 -7.05 -1.25 -1.13
N PRO A 117 -8.07 -1.96 -0.63
CA PRO A 117 -9.13 -1.33 0.15
C PRO A 117 -8.72 -1.08 1.61
N ILE A 118 -9.44 -0.19 2.29
CA ILE A 118 -9.11 0.37 3.61
C ILE A 118 -8.91 -0.66 4.74
N TRP A 119 -9.33 -1.91 4.56
CA TRP A 119 -9.39 -2.95 5.58
C TRP A 119 -8.27 -3.99 5.49
N VAL A 120 -7.45 -3.97 4.44
CA VAL A 120 -6.24 -4.80 4.38
C VAL A 120 -5.23 -4.31 5.40
N ARG A 121 -4.60 -5.23 6.13
CA ARG A 121 -3.64 -4.96 7.21
C ARG A 121 -2.31 -5.63 6.93
N ASP A 122 -2.36 -6.85 6.39
CA ASP A 122 -1.19 -7.71 6.25
C ASP A 122 -0.92 -8.02 4.79
N PHE A 123 0.36 -7.95 4.43
CA PHE A 123 0.87 -8.28 3.11
C PHE A 123 1.99 -9.30 3.25
N GLY A 124 1.98 -10.32 2.40
CA GLY A 124 3.13 -11.21 2.21
C GLY A 124 4.26 -10.52 1.45
N ALA A 125 5.37 -11.22 1.26
CA ALA A 125 6.43 -10.76 0.37
C ALA A 125 6.02 -10.90 -1.11
N ALA A 126 6.65 -10.15 -2.01
CA ALA A 126 6.56 -10.36 -3.46
C ALA A 126 5.14 -10.37 -4.05
N VAL A 127 4.16 -9.74 -3.38
CA VAL A 127 2.73 -9.79 -3.74
C VAL A 127 2.48 -9.51 -5.23
N PHE A 128 3.12 -8.47 -5.78
CA PHE A 128 2.98 -8.05 -7.18
C PHE A 128 4.27 -8.23 -7.97
N GLN A 129 5.17 -9.10 -7.53
CA GLN A 129 6.42 -9.34 -8.25
C GLN A 129 6.14 -9.78 -9.69
N ASN A 130 6.89 -9.23 -10.66
CA ASN A 130 6.75 -9.49 -12.09
C ASN A 130 5.36 -9.14 -12.67
N CYS A 131 4.56 -8.28 -12.02
CA CYS A 131 3.39 -7.65 -12.65
C CYS A 131 3.84 -6.56 -13.63
N THR A 132 4.42 -6.95 -14.76
CA THR A 132 5.13 -6.04 -15.67
C THR A 132 4.25 -4.96 -16.31
N SER A 133 2.94 -5.18 -16.44
CA SER A 133 1.98 -4.16 -16.92
C SER A 133 1.38 -3.28 -15.82
N LEU A 134 1.73 -3.50 -14.54
CA LEU A 134 1.16 -2.75 -13.42
C LEU A 134 1.66 -1.30 -13.46
N LYS A 135 0.78 -0.38 -13.87
CA LYS A 135 1.06 1.05 -14.02
C LYS A 135 0.84 1.82 -12.73
N SER A 136 -0.18 1.44 -11.95
CA SER A 136 -0.56 2.16 -10.74
C SER A 136 -1.07 1.24 -9.63
N VAL A 137 -0.77 1.66 -8.40
CA VAL A 137 -1.24 1.02 -7.17
C VAL A 137 -1.79 2.11 -6.27
N THR A 138 -3.03 1.93 -5.82
CA THR A 138 -3.66 2.85 -4.86
C THR A 138 -3.82 2.13 -3.52
N PHE A 139 -3.17 2.66 -2.49
CA PHE A 139 -3.35 2.20 -1.12
C PHE A 139 -4.42 3.04 -0.42
N ASN A 140 -5.63 2.48 -0.25
CA ASN A 140 -6.63 3.07 0.64
C ASN A 140 -6.46 2.56 2.09
N CYS A 141 -5.71 1.47 2.29
CA CYS A 141 -5.22 1.05 3.59
C CYS A 141 -3.91 1.77 3.95
N VAL A 142 -3.48 1.61 5.20
CA VAL A 142 -2.15 1.99 5.65
C VAL A 142 -1.35 0.71 5.86
N PRO A 143 -0.54 0.25 4.88
CA PRO A 143 0.37 -0.88 5.10
C PRO A 143 1.41 -0.47 6.13
N SER A 144 1.68 -1.34 7.11
CA SER A 144 2.75 -1.12 8.08
C SER A 144 4.12 -1.06 7.38
N LYS A 145 4.33 -1.89 6.36
CA LYS A 145 5.55 -1.96 5.56
C LYS A 145 5.22 -2.25 4.10
N ILE A 146 5.95 -1.65 3.17
CA ILE A 146 6.06 -2.19 1.81
C ILE A 146 7.01 -3.37 1.88
N THR A 147 6.48 -4.58 1.70
CA THR A 147 7.21 -5.82 1.98
C THR A 147 8.33 -6.08 0.97
N ASP A 148 9.18 -7.04 1.31
CA ASP A 148 10.31 -7.41 0.48
C ASP A 148 9.81 -7.85 -0.90
N GLN A 149 10.43 -7.32 -1.96
CA GLN A 149 10.11 -7.58 -3.37
C GLN A 149 8.65 -7.29 -3.78
N MET A 150 7.85 -6.57 -2.98
CA MET A 150 6.41 -6.36 -3.24
C MET A 150 6.09 -5.94 -4.68
N PHE A 151 6.91 -5.06 -5.28
CA PHE A 151 6.79 -4.58 -6.66
C PHE A 151 8.04 -4.88 -7.49
N TYR A 152 8.81 -5.92 -7.14
CA TYR A 152 10.01 -6.28 -7.89
C TYR A 152 9.66 -6.53 -9.37
N ASN A 153 10.37 -5.86 -10.28
CA ASN A 153 10.20 -5.98 -11.73
C ASN A 153 8.77 -5.63 -12.22
N CYS A 154 8.08 -4.72 -11.53
CA CYS A 154 6.91 -4.02 -12.08
C CYS A 154 7.38 -2.94 -13.06
N THR A 155 7.79 -3.34 -14.27
CA THR A 155 8.50 -2.46 -15.21
C THR A 155 7.68 -1.26 -15.70
N SER A 156 6.35 -1.33 -15.68
CA SER A 156 5.44 -0.24 -16.07
C SER A 156 4.99 0.67 -14.93
N LEU A 157 5.38 0.38 -13.68
CA LEU A 157 4.93 1.14 -12.52
C LEU A 157 5.50 2.57 -12.59
N ASP A 158 4.63 3.58 -12.66
CA ASP A 158 5.05 4.98 -12.91
C ASP A 158 5.25 5.76 -11.62
N LYS A 159 4.20 5.86 -10.80
CA LYS A 159 4.23 6.61 -9.53
C LYS A 159 3.66 5.81 -8.39
N VAL A 160 4.26 5.96 -7.21
CA VAL A 160 3.79 5.32 -5.99
C VAL A 160 3.67 6.35 -4.87
N TYR A 161 2.49 6.39 -4.25
CA TYR A 161 2.22 7.21 -3.08
C TYR A 161 2.09 6.31 -1.85
N LEU A 162 3.08 6.35 -0.97
CA LEU A 162 3.02 5.61 0.29
C LEU A 162 2.19 6.41 1.30
N PRO A 163 1.16 5.80 1.92
CA PRO A 163 0.30 6.50 2.87
C PRO A 163 1.03 6.78 4.18
N ALA A 164 0.69 7.89 4.82
CA ALA A 164 1.20 8.22 6.15
C ALA A 164 0.89 7.09 7.14
N GLY A 165 1.91 6.64 7.88
CA GLY A 165 1.84 5.49 8.78
C GLY A 165 2.56 4.24 8.27
N THR A 166 2.97 4.19 6.99
CA THR A 166 3.94 3.20 6.53
C THR A 166 5.29 3.47 7.21
N SER A 167 5.85 2.45 7.88
CA SER A 167 7.05 2.59 8.70
C SER A 167 8.33 2.10 8.03
N ALA A 168 8.22 1.24 7.00
CA ALA A 168 9.38 0.68 6.34
C ALA A 168 9.16 0.32 4.86
N ILE A 169 10.26 0.28 4.10
CA ILE A 169 10.34 -0.25 2.74
C ILE A 169 11.30 -1.44 2.73
N GLY A 170 10.81 -2.57 2.23
CA GLY A 170 11.48 -3.86 2.23
C GLY A 170 12.58 -4.02 1.20
N LYS A 171 13.33 -5.12 1.33
CA LYS A 171 14.46 -5.43 0.45
C LYS A 171 13.96 -5.54 -0.99
N SER A 172 14.58 -4.80 -1.90
CA SER A 172 14.23 -4.82 -3.33
C SER A 172 12.75 -4.55 -3.65
N ALA A 173 12.02 -3.86 -2.77
CA ALA A 173 10.58 -3.61 -2.91
C ALA A 173 10.20 -2.97 -4.24
N PHE A 174 11.02 -2.07 -4.78
CA PHE A 174 10.84 -1.36 -6.06
C PHE A 174 12.05 -1.56 -7.00
N ALA A 175 12.74 -2.70 -6.87
CA ALA A 175 13.87 -2.99 -7.76
C ALA A 175 13.36 -3.38 -9.15
N GLU A 176 14.14 -3.04 -10.19
CA GLU A 176 13.82 -3.29 -11.61
C GLU A 176 12.55 -2.55 -12.12
N CYS A 177 12.00 -1.58 -11.38
CA CYS A 177 10.87 -0.77 -11.84
C CYS A 177 11.35 0.31 -12.82
N LYS A 178 11.50 -0.06 -14.10
CA LYS A 178 12.13 0.79 -15.13
C LYS A 178 11.40 2.10 -15.41
N SER A 179 10.08 2.11 -15.30
CA SER A 179 9.25 3.30 -15.54
C SER A 179 8.97 4.12 -14.28
N LEU A 180 9.46 3.70 -13.11
CA LEU A 180 9.17 4.35 -11.85
C LEU A 180 9.85 5.71 -11.82
N SER A 181 9.05 6.75 -11.99
CA SER A 181 9.50 8.14 -12.07
C SER A 181 9.49 8.82 -10.70
N GLU A 182 8.55 8.44 -9.84
CA GLU A 182 8.32 9.12 -8.57
C GLU A 182 7.82 8.17 -7.48
N VAL A 183 8.42 8.26 -6.28
CA VAL A 183 7.89 7.64 -5.07
C VAL A 183 7.81 8.66 -3.95
N TYR A 184 6.60 8.91 -3.47
CA TYR A 184 6.38 9.68 -2.25
C TYR A 184 6.56 8.77 -1.02
N ILE A 185 7.52 9.12 -0.17
CA ILE A 185 7.85 8.43 1.07
C ILE A 185 7.50 9.35 2.25
N PRO A 186 6.54 8.98 3.12
CA PRO A 186 6.14 9.80 4.26
C PRO A 186 7.21 9.78 5.37
N THR A 187 7.16 10.80 6.24
CA THR A 187 8.05 10.92 7.42
C THR A 187 7.94 9.78 8.42
N SER A 188 6.86 8.99 8.37
CA SER A 188 6.70 7.79 9.19
C SER A 188 7.66 6.67 8.81
N VAL A 189 8.24 6.68 7.61
CA VAL A 189 9.24 5.69 7.19
C VAL A 189 10.55 5.97 7.90
N THR A 190 11.03 4.99 8.67
CA THR A 190 12.29 5.07 9.42
C THR A 190 13.29 4.00 9.00
N SER A 191 12.95 3.18 8.00
CA SER A 191 13.83 2.14 7.44
C SER A 191 13.53 1.87 5.97
N ILE A 192 14.58 1.89 5.14
CA ILE A 192 14.54 1.51 3.73
C ILE A 192 15.65 0.50 3.50
N ALA A 193 15.28 -0.74 3.19
CA ALA A 193 16.23 -1.85 3.11
C ALA A 193 17.09 -1.81 1.84
N SER A 194 18.14 -2.64 1.84
CA SER A 194 19.09 -2.76 0.72
C SER A 194 18.37 -3.00 -0.61
N ASN A 195 18.90 -2.39 -1.67
CA ASN A 195 18.44 -2.53 -3.05
C ASN A 195 16.96 -2.15 -3.28
N ALA A 196 16.30 -1.43 -2.37
CA ALA A 196 14.88 -1.08 -2.50
C ALA A 196 14.53 -0.47 -3.87
N PHE A 197 15.44 0.34 -4.44
CA PHE A 197 15.28 0.98 -5.75
C PHE A 197 16.36 0.55 -6.77
N ARG A 198 16.98 -0.62 -6.59
CA ARG A 198 18.05 -1.10 -7.48
C ARG A 198 17.53 -1.21 -8.92
N ASN A 199 18.30 -0.70 -9.88
CA ASN A 199 17.98 -0.78 -11.31
C ASN A 199 16.64 -0.11 -11.69
N SER A 200 16.24 0.92 -10.95
CA SER A 200 15.11 1.82 -11.25
C SER A 200 15.66 3.21 -11.59
N PRO A 201 16.20 3.41 -12.80
CA PRO A 201 17.11 4.53 -13.11
C PRO A 201 16.43 5.91 -13.15
N ASN A 202 15.11 5.96 -13.26
CA ASN A 202 14.35 7.21 -13.43
C ASN A 202 13.69 7.71 -12.14
N VAL A 203 13.90 7.01 -11.01
CA VAL A 203 13.16 7.29 -9.78
C VAL A 203 13.66 8.57 -9.12
N THR A 204 12.73 9.47 -8.80
CA THR A 204 12.93 10.56 -7.85
C THR A 204 12.16 10.24 -6.56
N ILE A 205 12.84 10.29 -5.42
CA ILE A 205 12.19 10.17 -4.12
C ILE A 205 11.64 11.53 -3.72
N LYS A 206 10.36 11.56 -3.35
CA LYS A 206 9.70 12.72 -2.75
C LYS A 206 9.46 12.49 -1.27
N GLY A 207 9.72 13.49 -0.44
CA GLY A 207 9.48 13.42 1.00
C GLY A 207 9.80 14.74 1.68
N SER A 208 9.56 14.83 2.99
CA SER A 208 9.91 16.04 3.75
C SER A 208 11.42 16.20 3.88
N TYR A 209 11.89 17.46 3.93
CA TYR A 209 13.28 17.75 4.30
C TYR A 209 13.61 17.21 5.69
N GLY A 210 14.83 16.71 5.88
CA GLY A 210 15.30 16.05 7.10
C GLY A 210 14.70 14.66 7.35
N SER A 211 13.90 14.13 6.43
CA SER A 211 13.33 12.79 6.58
C SER A 211 14.36 11.70 6.31
N TYR A 212 14.08 10.50 6.82
CA TYR A 212 14.85 9.29 6.48
C TYR A 212 14.89 9.04 4.96
N ALA A 213 13.84 9.44 4.23
CA ALA A 213 13.78 9.34 2.78
C ALA A 213 14.85 10.20 2.10
N GLU A 214 15.07 11.42 2.59
CA GLU A 214 16.12 12.32 2.10
C GLU A 214 17.51 11.73 2.36
N GLU A 215 17.76 11.27 3.59
CA GLU A 215 19.03 10.64 3.97
C GLU A 215 19.34 9.42 3.09
N TYR A 216 18.35 8.55 2.90
CA TYR A 216 18.48 7.38 2.04
C TYR A 216 18.74 7.77 0.58
N ALA A 217 18.00 8.76 0.06
CA ALA A 217 18.17 9.22 -1.32
C ALA A 217 19.60 9.73 -1.55
N LYS A 218 20.11 10.59 -0.64
CA LYS A 218 21.49 11.09 -0.68
C LYS A 218 22.52 9.95 -0.61
N ALA A 219 22.36 9.02 0.32
CA ALA A 219 23.29 7.91 0.51
C ALA A 219 23.36 6.95 -0.69
N ASN A 220 22.29 6.88 -1.50
CA ASN A 220 22.19 5.99 -2.66
C ASN A 220 22.28 6.73 -4.00
N ASN A 221 22.61 8.03 -4.00
CA ASN A 221 22.64 8.89 -5.20
C ASN A 221 21.33 8.84 -6.00
N ILE A 222 20.19 8.81 -5.32
CA ILE A 222 18.87 8.89 -5.92
C ILE A 222 18.41 10.36 -5.86
N PRO A 223 17.90 10.94 -6.95
CA PRO A 223 17.32 12.27 -6.93
C PRO A 223 16.26 12.41 -5.84
N PHE A 224 16.34 13.48 -5.05
CA PHE A 224 15.39 13.80 -4.01
C PHE A 224 14.69 15.12 -4.33
N ASN A 225 13.37 15.14 -4.21
CA ASN A 225 12.56 16.34 -4.30
C ASN A 225 11.87 16.57 -2.96
N GLY A 226 12.40 17.53 -2.21
CA GLY A 226 11.94 17.84 -0.86
C GLY A 226 10.64 18.63 -0.85
N ILE A 227 9.83 18.34 0.16
CA ILE A 227 8.52 18.96 0.39
C ILE A 227 8.58 19.70 1.73
N SER A 228 8.14 20.95 1.74
CA SER A 228 7.94 21.74 2.96
C SER A 228 6.52 22.32 2.97
N ASN A 229 5.97 22.48 4.17
CA ASN A 229 4.71 23.20 4.38
C ASN A 229 4.94 24.70 4.65
N TYR A 230 6.20 25.14 4.72
CA TYR A 230 6.61 26.51 5.00
C TYR A 230 7.13 27.19 3.74
N LYS A 231 7.15 28.53 3.76
CA LYS A 231 7.60 29.33 2.62
C LYS A 231 9.11 29.53 2.70
N ILE A 232 9.79 29.55 1.56
CA ILE A 232 11.18 30.03 1.50
C ILE A 232 11.26 31.41 2.17
N GLY A 233 12.20 31.56 3.11
CA GLY A 233 12.37 32.71 3.97
C GLY A 233 11.75 32.60 5.37
N ASP A 234 10.82 31.66 5.63
CA ASP A 234 10.24 31.38 6.95
C ASP A 234 11.14 30.37 7.70
N VAL A 235 12.33 30.82 8.09
CA VAL A 235 13.41 29.98 8.63
C VAL A 235 13.07 29.47 10.04
N ASN A 236 12.29 30.22 10.82
CA ASN A 236 11.88 29.81 12.15
C ASN A 236 10.61 28.92 12.15
N MET A 237 9.96 28.77 10.99
CA MET A 237 8.77 27.94 10.76
C MET A 237 7.54 28.39 11.59
N ASP A 238 7.38 29.70 11.81
CA ASP A 238 6.25 30.29 12.54
C ASP A 238 5.07 30.67 11.62
N GLY A 239 5.25 30.59 10.30
CA GLY A 239 4.25 30.89 9.29
C GLY A 239 4.35 32.30 8.71
N ASN A 240 5.20 33.16 9.26
CA ASN A 240 5.48 34.51 8.78
C ASN A 240 6.93 34.60 8.31
N ILE A 241 7.19 35.52 7.37
CA ILE A 241 8.56 35.86 6.97
C ILE A 241 8.84 37.23 7.57
N ASP A 242 9.60 37.27 8.67
CA ASP A 242 9.91 38.48 9.42
C ASP A 242 11.38 38.55 9.87
N ILE A 243 11.71 39.60 10.64
CA ILE A 243 13.11 39.87 11.03
C ILE A 243 13.72 38.74 11.86
N SER A 244 12.89 37.93 12.53
CA SER A 244 13.30 36.76 13.30
C SER A 244 13.93 35.70 12.39
N ASP A 245 13.42 35.53 11.17
CA ASP A 245 13.96 34.60 10.18
C ASP A 245 15.31 35.04 9.66
N ALA A 246 15.42 36.29 9.25
CA ALA A 246 16.69 36.87 8.81
C ALA A 246 17.73 36.80 9.94
N THR A 247 17.31 37.07 11.18
CA THR A 247 18.18 36.96 12.36
C THR A 247 18.62 35.50 12.59
N LEU A 248 17.72 34.54 12.42
CA LEU A 248 18.03 33.12 12.57
C LEU A 248 19.01 32.63 11.50
N ALA A 249 18.79 33.02 10.24
CA ALA A 249 19.72 32.76 9.14
C ALA A 249 21.10 33.39 9.40
N GLN A 250 21.16 34.64 9.88
CA GLN A 250 22.43 35.29 10.26
C GLN A 250 23.16 34.54 11.37
N LYS A 251 22.45 34.15 12.44
CA LYS A 251 23.02 33.36 13.53
C LYS A 251 23.62 32.05 13.03
N TYR A 252 22.96 31.39 12.06
CA TYR A 252 23.50 30.19 11.42
C TYR A 252 24.79 30.50 10.64
N VAL A 253 24.78 31.54 9.81
CA VAL A 253 25.95 31.96 9.00
C VAL A 253 27.17 32.26 9.87
N VAL A 254 27.00 32.84 11.05
CA VAL A 254 28.12 33.13 11.98
C VAL A 254 28.43 31.98 12.95
N GLY A 255 27.76 30.82 12.82
CA GLY A 255 28.02 29.63 13.63
C GLY A 255 27.51 29.70 15.07
N ILE A 256 26.53 30.56 15.36
CA ILE A 256 25.90 30.67 16.69
C ILE A 256 24.84 29.58 16.90
N VAL A 257 24.17 29.14 15.82
CA VAL A 257 23.14 28.09 15.86
C VAL A 257 23.32 27.10 14.72
N GLU A 258 22.78 25.89 14.88
CA GLU A 258 22.59 24.94 13.79
C GLU A 258 21.14 24.93 13.33
N LEU A 259 20.93 24.79 12.02
CA LEU A 259 19.61 24.69 11.41
C LEU A 259 19.29 23.23 11.06
N SER A 260 18.01 22.84 11.21
CA SER A 260 17.50 21.58 10.66
C SER A 260 17.60 21.56 9.14
N ALA A 261 17.50 20.40 8.50
CA ALA A 261 17.52 20.30 7.04
C ALA A 261 16.38 21.11 6.37
N GLU A 262 15.20 21.13 6.98
CA GLU A 262 14.08 21.95 6.51
C GLU A 262 14.38 23.44 6.67
N GLN A 263 14.87 23.88 7.84
CA GLN A 263 15.25 25.27 8.05
C GLN A 263 16.38 25.72 7.10
N LYS A 264 17.32 24.82 6.78
CA LYS A 264 18.37 25.08 5.79
C LYS A 264 17.78 25.31 4.40
N HIS A 265 16.82 24.48 3.99
CA HIS A 265 16.09 24.70 2.74
C HIS A 265 15.35 26.04 2.74
N LEU A 266 14.67 26.37 3.83
CA LEU A 266 13.91 27.63 3.94
C LEU A 266 14.85 28.86 3.99
N ALA A 267 16.07 28.70 4.52
CA ALA A 267 17.07 29.76 4.60
C ALA A 267 17.85 29.99 3.29
N ASP A 268 17.90 29.02 2.38
CA ASP A 268 18.51 29.14 1.04
C ASP A 268 17.55 29.90 0.10
N TYR A 269 17.48 31.22 0.28
CA TYR A 269 16.49 32.07 -0.37
C TYR A 269 16.74 32.19 -1.89
N ASN A 270 18.01 32.20 -2.30
CA ASN A 270 18.40 32.32 -3.71
C ASN A 270 18.49 30.96 -4.45
N SER A 271 18.30 29.84 -3.73
CA SER A 271 18.35 28.47 -4.26
C SER A 271 19.71 28.08 -4.85
N ASP A 272 20.81 28.62 -4.31
CA ASP A 272 22.17 28.29 -4.73
C ASP A 272 22.83 27.16 -3.90
N SER A 273 22.08 26.60 -2.94
CA SER A 273 22.50 25.55 -2.01
C SER A 273 23.50 25.98 -0.92
N ASN A 274 23.81 27.29 -0.80
CA ASN A 274 24.64 27.84 0.27
C ASN A 274 23.86 28.87 1.06
N ILE A 275 23.79 28.68 2.38
CA ILE A 275 23.16 29.67 3.25
C ILE A 275 24.24 30.66 3.69
N THR A 276 24.15 31.88 3.18
CA THR A 276 25.11 32.95 3.42
C THR A 276 24.43 34.22 3.91
N VAL A 277 25.22 35.26 4.17
CA VAL A 277 24.66 36.59 4.48
C VAL A 277 23.84 37.15 3.32
N VAL A 278 24.04 36.68 2.09
CA VAL A 278 23.26 37.08 0.92
C VAL A 278 21.80 36.68 1.09
N ASP A 279 21.55 35.45 1.53
CA ASP A 279 20.19 34.94 1.76
C ASP A 279 19.49 35.70 2.87
N ALA A 280 20.16 35.88 3.99
CA ALA A 280 19.62 36.69 5.08
C ALA A 280 19.31 38.13 4.64
N THR A 281 20.14 38.71 3.76
CA THR A 281 19.89 40.04 3.18
C THR A 281 18.67 40.03 2.25
N GLN A 282 18.47 38.97 1.47
CA GLN A 282 17.30 38.83 0.61
C GLN A 282 16.00 38.67 1.41
N ILE A 283 16.03 37.90 2.50
CA ILE A 283 14.92 37.82 3.46
C ILE A 283 14.62 39.23 4.03
N GLN A 284 15.65 39.98 4.44
CA GLN A 284 15.47 41.37 4.91
C GLN A 284 14.83 42.27 3.85
N LYS A 285 15.32 42.23 2.61
CA LYS A 285 14.75 43.00 1.48
C LYS A 285 13.28 42.67 1.25
N PHE A 286 12.93 41.38 1.28
CA PHE A 286 11.55 40.92 1.17
C PHE A 286 10.65 41.55 2.25
N ILE A 287 11.09 41.54 3.52
CA ILE A 287 10.34 42.10 4.65
C ILE A 287 10.03 43.58 4.44
N VAL A 288 10.99 44.37 3.94
CA VAL A 288 10.83 45.81 3.72
C VAL A 288 10.31 46.17 2.32
N HIS A 289 9.86 45.19 1.53
CA HIS A 289 9.34 45.37 0.17
C HIS A 289 10.30 46.09 -0.78
N LEU A 290 11.61 45.85 -0.61
CA LEU A 290 12.64 46.34 -1.52
C LEU A 290 12.92 45.27 -2.59
N ASN A 291 12.68 45.62 -3.86
CA ASN A 291 13.04 44.78 -5.01
C ASN A 291 14.56 44.74 -5.23
#